data_AF-A0A7S1CPE9-F1
#
_entry.id   AF-A0A7S1CPE9-F1
#
_cell.length_a   1.000
_cell.length_b   1.000
_cell.length_c   1.000
_cell.angle_alpha   90.00
_cell.angle_beta   90.00
_cell.angle_gamma   90.00
#
_symmetry.space_group_name_H-M   'P 1'
#
loop_
_entity.id
_entity.type
_entity.pdbx_description
1 polymer ?
#
loop_
_entity_poly.entity_id
_entity_poly.type
_entity_poly.pdbx_seq_one_letter_code
_entity_poly.pdbx_strand_id
1 'polypeptide(L)'
;RTRSLACSHFAALFMKRYYNAKRDKKAMFFQLFIPVLALLLGLTLQKLAVASTWAEVAFSTDSFSGYGTGPVPYNATPSAMGWVAQISPTAATLEPIGSLEPYLAQDADIWGEANPNYWPIPTDGVQRLGRAMDDFLILTDTQHKQPRFGAFLFPVEVSATRAGATTYVTAGAGLFQNGTANHAVPTYNMVLNDALLRFARGGGAGSASISLRTHPLPLTAAQQAEISQVLSMFAMMIITLAFAFIPASFVIFIVKEREVNSKHQQLVSGVSIYAYWFSNYLFDALSYVLPGSLSLLIVYLMDIKPFIEDGALGATAAVFFGYGVSVASMSYLISYLFAKHSSAQNAVLILQLLNLVCVFVSFVMNQISTGTCNTNKWLRVIYSLFPGFLLGDSLLKLTLRPALPLLQVPCEYIDALEHGGHVPWNPKHVHYKPFDDEVVGDDLRFMLIEAAAYLFLAVFIEFLLTFPAIRAWEPWVTDPVDAAAAVDEDVAAGA
;
A
#
# COMPACT_ATOMS: atom_id res chain seq x y z
N ARG A 1 30.28 -0.63 -51.52
CA ARG A 1 28.88 -0.86 -51.07
C ARG A 1 28.32 0.45 -50.54
N THR A 2 27.60 1.19 -51.37
CA THR A 2 26.89 2.42 -50.98
C THR A 2 25.69 2.03 -50.10
N ARG A 3 25.79 2.22 -48.78
CA ARG A 3 24.61 2.12 -47.89
C ARG A 3 23.61 3.20 -48.33
N SER A 4 22.31 2.91 -48.29
CA SER A 4 21.31 3.95 -48.57
C SER A 4 21.50 5.12 -47.59
N LEU A 5 21.31 6.35 -48.08
CA LEU A 5 21.50 7.56 -47.29
C LEU A 5 20.69 7.51 -45.97
N ALA A 6 19.46 6.98 -46.04
CA ALA A 6 18.59 6.76 -44.88
C ALA A 6 19.19 5.80 -43.83
N CYS A 7 19.80 4.69 -44.25
CA CYS A 7 20.48 3.77 -43.33
C CYS A 7 21.72 4.42 -42.68
N SER A 8 22.41 5.29 -43.43
CA SER A 8 23.54 6.07 -42.90
C SER A 8 23.07 7.07 -41.84
N HIS A 9 21.99 7.82 -42.13
CA HIS A 9 21.38 8.74 -41.17
C HIS A 9 20.92 8.02 -39.90
N PHE A 10 20.22 6.89 -40.04
CA PHE A 10 19.77 6.10 -38.91
C PHE A 10 20.93 5.63 -38.03
N ALA A 11 21.98 5.06 -38.62
CA ALA A 11 23.13 4.56 -37.88
C ALA A 11 23.89 5.70 -37.16
N ALA A 12 24.02 6.86 -37.81
CA ALA A 12 24.68 8.03 -37.22
C ALA A 12 23.89 8.58 -36.03
N LEU A 13 22.56 8.70 -36.14
CA LEU A 13 21.70 9.19 -35.06
C LEU A 13 21.61 8.20 -33.89
N PHE A 14 21.55 6.90 -34.16
CA PHE A 14 21.62 5.87 -33.13
C PHE A 14 22.95 5.95 -32.36
N MET A 15 24.07 6.08 -33.08
CA MET A 15 25.39 6.25 -32.46
C MET A 15 25.50 7.57 -31.70
N LYS A 16 24.91 8.66 -32.20
CA LYS A 16 24.84 9.94 -31.48
C LYS A 16 24.14 9.74 -30.13
N ARG A 17 22.98 9.08 -30.12
CA ARG A 17 22.23 8.82 -28.89
C ARG A 17 23.01 7.94 -27.93
N TYR A 18 23.65 6.89 -28.43
CA TYR A 18 24.56 6.07 -27.64
C TYR A 18 25.72 6.86 -27.03
N TYR A 19 26.39 7.72 -27.79
CA TYR A 19 27.48 8.54 -27.26
C TYR A 19 27.00 9.57 -26.25
N ASN A 20 25.80 10.14 -26.43
CA ASN A 20 25.22 11.05 -25.45
C ASN A 20 24.95 10.30 -24.13
N ALA A 21 24.31 9.14 -24.21
CA ALA A 21 24.04 8.28 -23.07
C ALA A 21 25.34 7.83 -22.36
N LYS A 22 26.38 7.46 -23.12
CA LYS A 22 27.69 7.08 -22.58
C LYS A 22 28.43 8.22 -21.89
N ARG A 23 28.26 9.47 -22.37
CA ARG A 23 28.88 10.66 -21.78
C ARG A 23 28.13 11.11 -20.52
N ASP A 24 26.80 11.07 -20.55
CA ASP A 24 25.96 11.43 -19.41
C ASP A 24 25.72 10.23 -18.47
N LYS A 25 26.81 9.69 -17.93
CA LYS A 25 26.76 8.53 -17.03
C LYS A 25 25.90 8.78 -15.80
N LYS A 26 25.86 10.03 -15.32
CA LYS A 26 25.04 10.41 -14.17
C LYS A 26 23.56 10.32 -14.55
N ALA A 27 23.13 10.96 -15.64
CA ALA A 27 21.72 10.86 -16.06
C ALA A 27 21.32 9.41 -16.37
N MET A 28 22.13 8.65 -17.11
CA MET A 28 21.86 7.23 -17.38
C MET A 28 21.73 6.39 -16.11
N PHE A 29 22.62 6.61 -15.13
CA PHE A 29 22.57 5.91 -13.85
C PHE A 29 21.28 6.24 -13.10
N PHE A 30 20.98 7.53 -12.93
CA PHE A 30 19.78 7.96 -12.22
C PHE A 30 18.48 7.60 -12.97
N GLN A 31 18.50 7.49 -14.30
CA GLN A 31 17.31 7.19 -15.09
C GLN A 31 17.02 5.69 -15.21
N LEU A 32 18.05 4.85 -15.34
CA LEU A 32 17.87 3.40 -15.56
C LEU A 32 18.05 2.56 -14.28
N PHE A 33 18.88 3.00 -13.32
CA PHE A 33 19.10 2.24 -12.09
C PHE A 33 18.17 2.66 -10.95
N ILE A 34 17.66 3.90 -10.89
CA ILE A 34 16.69 4.28 -9.84
C ILE A 34 15.45 3.40 -9.86
N PRO A 35 14.79 3.12 -11.02
CA PRO A 35 13.65 2.19 -11.04
C PRO A 35 13.97 0.85 -10.36
N VAL A 36 15.12 0.27 -10.72
CA VAL A 36 15.55 -1.04 -10.21
C VAL A 36 15.88 -0.98 -8.71
N LEU A 37 16.55 0.08 -8.26
CA LEU A 37 16.90 0.29 -6.85
C LEU A 37 15.65 0.58 -6.00
N ALA A 38 14.74 1.42 -6.49
CA ALA A 38 13.48 1.74 -5.83
C ALA A 38 12.59 0.50 -5.71
N LEU A 39 12.55 -0.33 -6.77
CA LEU A 39 11.86 -1.61 -6.75
C LEU A 39 12.47 -2.57 -5.72
N LEU A 40 13.79 -2.75 -5.74
CA LEU A 40 14.49 -3.61 -4.79
C LEU A 40 14.27 -3.14 -3.35
N LEU A 41 14.43 -1.84 -3.08
CA LEU A 41 14.20 -1.25 -1.77
C LEU A 41 12.74 -1.43 -1.32
N GLY A 42 11.77 -1.14 -2.19
CA GLY A 42 10.36 -1.25 -1.85
C GLY A 42 9.97 -2.70 -1.52
N LEU A 43 10.36 -3.66 -2.35
CA LEU A 43 10.03 -5.07 -2.13
C LEU A 43 10.77 -5.68 -0.93
N THR A 44 12.02 -5.25 -0.67
CA THR A 44 12.76 -5.69 0.52
C THR A 44 12.13 -5.13 1.80
N LEU A 45 11.77 -3.84 1.82
CA LEU A 45 11.04 -3.23 2.95
C LEU A 45 9.71 -3.95 3.20
N GLN A 46 8.99 -4.28 2.14
CA GLN A 46 7.74 -5.03 2.26
C GLN A 46 7.95 -6.42 2.88
N LYS A 47 8.99 -7.16 2.45
CA LYS A 47 9.32 -8.45 3.06
C LYS A 47 9.75 -8.33 4.52
N LEU A 48 10.44 -7.26 4.89
CA LEU A 48 10.82 -7.00 6.27
C LEU A 48 9.62 -6.63 7.16
N ALA A 49 8.64 -5.91 6.60
CA ALA A 49 7.45 -5.48 7.31
C ALA A 49 6.49 -6.63 7.64
N VAL A 50 6.54 -7.74 6.89
CA VAL A 50 5.59 -8.84 7.04
C VAL A 50 6.28 -10.06 7.61
N ALA A 51 6.05 -10.31 8.90
CA ALA A 51 6.50 -11.52 9.56
C ALA A 51 5.83 -12.75 8.90
N SER A 52 6.62 -13.58 8.23
CA SER A 52 6.15 -14.78 7.51
C SER A 52 5.63 -15.89 8.42
N THR A 53 5.83 -15.77 9.73
CA THR A 53 5.40 -16.74 10.75
C THR A 53 4.97 -16.00 12.00
N TRP A 54 3.75 -16.25 12.47
CA TRP A 54 3.34 -15.81 13.79
C TRP A 54 4.12 -16.61 14.83
N ALA A 55 4.97 -15.92 15.59
CA ALA A 55 5.79 -16.56 16.61
C ALA A 55 4.92 -17.09 17.76
N GLU A 56 5.40 -18.13 18.44
CA GLU A 56 4.85 -18.51 19.74
C GLU A 56 5.04 -17.34 20.71
N VAL A 57 3.97 -16.94 21.39
CA VAL A 57 4.00 -15.86 22.39
C VAL A 57 3.62 -16.46 23.74
N ALA A 58 4.55 -16.39 24.68
CA ALA A 58 4.25 -16.64 26.08
C ALA A 58 3.54 -15.42 26.67
N PHE A 59 2.42 -15.65 27.34
CA PHE A 59 1.70 -14.56 28.00
C PHE A 59 2.30 -14.33 29.38
N SER A 60 2.95 -13.18 29.53
CA SER A 60 3.42 -12.67 30.80
C SER A 60 3.12 -11.18 30.86
N THR A 61 2.94 -10.65 32.07
CA THR A 61 2.91 -9.20 32.30
C THR A 61 4.22 -8.53 31.85
N ASP A 62 5.34 -9.28 31.81
CA ASP A 62 6.62 -8.81 31.27
C ASP A 62 6.55 -8.44 29.78
N SER A 63 5.63 -9.06 29.03
CA SER A 63 5.45 -8.82 27.59
C SER A 63 5.03 -7.37 27.29
N PHE A 64 4.53 -6.66 28.30
CA PHE A 64 4.14 -5.25 28.19
C PHE A 64 5.23 -4.28 28.67
N SER A 65 6.33 -4.77 29.26
CA SER A 65 7.33 -3.94 29.94
C SER A 65 8.02 -2.92 29.01
N GLY A 66 8.15 -3.22 27.72
CA GLY A 66 8.67 -2.29 26.70
C GLY A 66 7.81 -1.05 26.44
N TYR A 67 6.53 -1.08 26.86
CA TYR A 67 5.63 0.08 26.81
C TYR A 67 5.65 0.90 28.11
N GLY A 68 6.48 0.50 29.09
CA GLY A 68 6.47 1.03 30.44
C GLY A 68 5.23 0.57 31.19
N THR A 69 5.14 -0.71 31.57
CA THR A 69 4.01 -1.20 32.38
C THR A 69 3.87 -0.39 33.65
N GLY A 70 2.77 0.34 33.75
CA GLY A 70 2.32 0.95 34.99
C GLY A 70 1.94 -0.11 36.00
N PRO A 71 1.87 0.26 37.27
CA PRO A 71 1.44 -0.68 38.27
C PRO A 71 -0.02 -1.10 38.02
N VAL A 72 -0.36 -2.35 38.37
CA VAL A 72 -1.68 -2.94 38.14
C VAL A 72 -2.56 -2.66 39.35
N PRO A 73 -3.63 -1.85 39.21
CA PRO A 73 -4.43 -1.44 40.34
C PRO A 73 -5.29 -2.57 40.90
N TYR A 74 -5.49 -2.58 42.22
CA TYR A 74 -6.43 -3.45 42.91
C TYR A 74 -7.08 -2.78 44.12
N ASN A 75 -8.24 -3.27 44.56
CA ASN A 75 -8.90 -2.75 45.77
C ASN A 75 -8.21 -3.25 47.06
N ALA A 76 -7.62 -2.36 47.85
CA ALA A 76 -6.89 -2.71 49.07
C ALA A 76 -7.81 -3.02 50.27
N THR A 77 -8.64 -4.07 50.15
CA THR A 77 -9.48 -4.56 51.26
C THR A 77 -8.75 -5.64 52.07
N PRO A 78 -9.06 -5.84 53.37
CA PRO A 78 -8.46 -6.91 54.16
C PRO A 78 -8.64 -8.31 53.55
N SER A 79 -9.77 -8.55 52.89
CA SER A 79 -10.04 -9.76 52.11
C SER A 79 -9.18 -9.88 50.85
N ALA A 80 -8.80 -8.76 50.22
CA ALA A 80 -7.94 -8.74 49.03
C ALA A 80 -6.47 -9.05 49.33
N MET A 81 -5.98 -8.75 50.55
CA MET A 81 -4.56 -8.92 50.90
C MET A 81 -4.09 -10.37 50.79
N GLY A 82 -4.97 -11.34 51.10
CA GLY A 82 -4.68 -12.77 50.92
C GLY A 82 -4.55 -13.18 49.45
N TRP A 83 -5.32 -12.56 48.55
CA TRP A 83 -5.27 -12.78 47.11
C TRP A 83 -4.04 -12.15 46.45
N VAL A 84 -3.74 -10.92 46.86
CA VAL A 84 -2.58 -10.14 46.39
C VAL A 84 -1.27 -10.86 46.71
N ALA A 85 -1.18 -11.51 47.87
CA ALA A 85 -0.03 -12.32 48.26
C ALA A 85 0.19 -13.56 47.37
N GLN A 86 -0.83 -14.01 46.63
CA GLN A 86 -0.77 -15.17 45.74
C GLN A 86 -0.41 -14.81 44.30
N ILE A 87 -0.72 -13.58 43.88
CA ILE A 87 -0.30 -13.05 42.58
C ILE A 87 1.22 -13.00 42.56
N SER A 88 1.82 -13.77 41.64
CA SER A 88 3.27 -13.79 41.46
C SER A 88 3.78 -12.38 41.13
N PRO A 89 4.94 -11.95 41.67
CA PRO A 89 5.61 -10.75 41.20
C PRO A 89 6.24 -11.02 39.83
N THR A 90 5.43 -11.11 38.78
CA THR A 90 5.89 -11.02 37.39
C THR A 90 5.70 -9.57 36.95
N ALA A 91 6.81 -8.83 36.78
CA ALA A 91 7.07 -7.39 36.49
C ALA A 91 6.02 -6.27 36.72
N ALA A 92 4.73 -6.54 36.73
CA ALA A 92 3.69 -5.62 37.14
C ALA A 92 3.75 -5.41 38.66
N THR A 93 4.21 -4.24 39.09
CA THR A 93 4.03 -3.78 40.46
C THR A 93 2.53 -3.64 40.73
N LEU A 94 1.98 -4.30 41.74
CA LEU A 94 0.56 -4.09 42.10
C LEU A 94 0.42 -2.74 42.81
N GLU A 95 -0.57 -1.94 42.42
CA GLU A 95 -0.89 -0.68 43.11
C GLU A 95 -2.14 -0.87 43.98
N PRO A 96 -2.03 -0.73 45.31
CA PRO A 96 -3.22 -0.66 46.14
C PRO A 96 -3.95 0.65 45.84
N ILE A 97 -5.17 0.54 45.34
CA ILE A 97 -6.12 1.65 45.41
C ILE A 97 -6.55 1.76 46.86
N GLY A 98 -6.49 2.96 47.43
CA GLY A 98 -6.95 3.26 48.78
C GLY A 98 -8.48 3.09 48.93
N SER A 99 -9.15 4.04 49.57
CA SER A 99 -10.61 3.97 49.66
C SER A 99 -11.23 4.20 48.27
N LEU A 100 -12.04 3.24 47.82
CA LEU A 100 -12.94 3.41 46.66
C LEU A 100 -14.19 4.24 47.05
N GLU A 101 -14.35 4.64 48.32
CA GLU A 101 -15.50 5.43 48.80
C GLU A 101 -15.73 6.77 48.07
N PRO A 102 -14.71 7.54 47.67
CA PRO A 102 -14.92 8.78 46.90
C PRO A 102 -15.64 8.51 45.57
N TYR A 103 -15.38 7.37 44.96
CA TYR A 103 -15.99 6.93 43.70
C TYR A 103 -17.36 6.24 43.94
N LEU A 104 -17.56 5.64 45.11
CA LEU A 104 -18.88 5.13 45.53
C LEU A 104 -19.90 6.25 45.79
N ALA A 105 -19.45 7.45 46.16
CA ALA A 105 -20.29 8.58 46.55
C ALA A 105 -20.69 9.50 45.38
N GLN A 106 -19.90 9.52 44.30
CA GLN A 106 -20.11 10.42 43.15
C GLN A 106 -21.38 10.07 42.34
N ASP A 107 -21.91 8.87 42.52
CA ASP A 107 -23.10 8.36 41.84
C ASP A 107 -24.44 8.78 42.50
N ALA A 108 -24.41 9.21 43.78
CA ALA A 108 -25.61 9.70 44.46
C ALA A 108 -26.09 11.07 43.92
N ASP A 109 -25.18 11.86 43.35
CA ASP A 109 -25.46 13.22 42.84
C ASP A 109 -25.76 13.25 41.33
N ILE A 110 -25.28 12.29 40.54
CA ILE A 110 -25.49 12.27 39.07
C ILE A 110 -26.77 11.52 38.68
N TRP A 111 -27.14 10.47 39.43
CA TRP A 111 -28.35 9.67 39.21
C TRP A 111 -29.33 9.78 40.38
N GLY A 112 -29.60 11.02 40.79
CA GLY A 112 -30.58 11.33 41.83
C GLY A 112 -31.84 10.46 41.70
N GLU A 113 -32.24 9.88 42.83
CA GLU A 113 -33.46 9.09 43.05
C GLU A 113 -33.97 8.28 41.83
N ALA A 114 -33.60 7.00 41.80
CA ALA A 114 -34.36 5.91 41.17
C ALA A 114 -35.11 6.30 39.87
N ASN A 115 -34.37 6.63 38.80
CA ASN A 115 -34.97 6.70 37.46
C ASN A 115 -35.53 5.32 37.09
N PRO A 116 -36.86 5.15 36.94
CA PRO A 116 -37.48 3.84 36.71
C PRO A 116 -37.19 3.24 35.32
N ASN A 117 -36.54 4.00 34.41
CA ASN A 117 -36.10 3.53 33.10
C ASN A 117 -34.66 2.98 33.10
N TYR A 118 -33.92 3.09 34.22
CA TYR A 118 -32.59 2.51 34.39
C TYR A 118 -32.64 1.37 35.41
N TRP A 119 -31.85 0.33 35.17
CA TRP A 119 -31.75 -0.84 36.06
C TRP A 119 -31.44 -0.39 37.49
N PRO A 120 -32.15 -0.91 38.53
CA PRO A 120 -31.97 -0.48 39.91
C PRO A 120 -30.51 -0.55 40.35
N ILE A 121 -30.08 0.44 41.13
CA ILE A 121 -28.74 0.47 41.74
C ILE A 121 -28.57 -0.84 42.51
N PRO A 122 -27.57 -1.67 42.16
CA PRO A 122 -27.38 -2.95 42.82
C PRO A 122 -27.14 -2.79 44.32
N THR A 123 -27.94 -3.48 45.13
CA THR A 123 -27.76 -3.53 46.59
C THR A 123 -26.60 -4.44 47.01
N ASP A 124 -26.11 -5.28 46.10
CA ASP A 124 -25.01 -6.22 46.30
C ASP A 124 -23.65 -5.49 46.30
N GLY A 125 -22.87 -5.68 47.37
CA GLY A 125 -21.57 -5.03 47.55
C GLY A 125 -20.60 -5.23 46.38
N VAL A 126 -20.63 -6.37 45.71
CA VAL A 126 -19.74 -6.69 44.57
C VAL A 126 -19.97 -5.77 43.37
N GLN A 127 -21.24 -5.50 43.03
CA GLN A 127 -21.58 -4.68 41.87
C GLN A 127 -21.26 -3.20 42.12
N ARG A 128 -21.43 -2.72 43.37
CA ARG A 128 -20.99 -1.37 43.78
C ARG A 128 -19.47 -1.20 43.70
N LEU A 129 -18.72 -2.18 44.19
CA LEU A 129 -17.27 -2.20 44.07
C LEU A 129 -16.79 -2.23 42.60
N GLY A 130 -17.51 -2.95 41.73
CA GLY A 130 -17.25 -3.00 40.30
C GLY A 130 -17.37 -1.62 39.63
N ARG A 131 -18.45 -0.88 39.92
CA ARG A 131 -18.65 0.47 39.38
C ARG A 131 -17.62 1.47 39.89
N ALA A 132 -17.31 1.45 41.19
CA ALA A 132 -16.29 2.35 41.75
C ALA A 132 -14.89 2.11 41.13
N MET A 133 -14.58 0.85 40.78
CA MET A 133 -13.36 0.53 40.04
C MET A 133 -13.40 1.10 38.61
N ASP A 134 -14.54 1.01 37.93
CA ASP A 134 -14.74 1.58 36.59
C ASP A 134 -14.52 3.10 36.59
N ASP A 135 -15.19 3.82 37.51
CA ASP A 135 -15.04 5.27 37.66
C ASP A 135 -13.61 5.66 38.00
N PHE A 136 -12.94 4.92 38.90
CA PHE A 136 -11.53 5.14 39.20
C PHE A 136 -10.66 5.00 37.95
N LEU A 137 -10.83 3.93 37.17
CA LEU A 137 -10.02 3.67 35.98
C LEU A 137 -10.22 4.76 34.92
N ILE A 138 -11.46 5.23 34.72
CA ILE A 138 -11.80 6.30 33.78
C ILE A 138 -11.25 7.65 34.25
N LEU A 139 -11.52 8.05 35.49
CA LEU A 139 -11.17 9.38 36.00
C LEU A 139 -9.65 9.55 36.17
N THR A 140 -8.94 8.45 36.39
CA THR A 140 -7.48 8.48 36.57
C THR A 140 -6.69 8.20 35.31
N ASP A 141 -7.34 7.93 34.18
CA ASP A 141 -6.68 7.61 32.90
C ASP A 141 -5.70 8.71 32.47
N THR A 142 -6.10 9.98 32.59
CA THR A 142 -5.27 11.15 32.23
C THR A 142 -4.22 11.52 33.27
N GLN A 143 -4.32 10.99 34.49
CA GLN A 143 -3.44 11.33 35.61
C GLN A 143 -2.21 10.40 35.68
N HIS A 144 -2.31 9.20 35.10
CA HIS A 144 -1.24 8.22 35.11
C HIS A 144 -0.32 8.40 33.89
N LYS A 145 0.99 8.50 34.11
CA LYS A 145 1.98 8.61 33.04
C LYS A 145 2.35 7.26 32.41
N GLN A 146 2.00 6.15 33.05
CA GLN A 146 2.33 4.79 32.61
C GLN A 146 1.06 4.05 32.19
N PRO A 147 1.07 3.29 31.08
CA PRO A 147 -0.08 2.51 30.63
C PRO A 147 -0.47 1.41 31.62
N ARG A 148 -1.79 1.27 31.82
CA ARG A 148 -2.41 0.18 32.61
C ARG A 148 -3.18 -0.74 31.68
N PHE A 149 -2.79 -2.02 31.65
CA PHE A 149 -3.38 -3.00 30.74
C PHE A 149 -4.40 -3.95 31.40
N GLY A 150 -4.51 -3.88 32.72
CA GLY A 150 -5.54 -4.59 33.49
C GLY A 150 -5.62 -4.09 34.93
N ALA A 151 -6.68 -4.48 35.63
CA ALA A 151 -6.91 -4.20 37.05
C ALA A 151 -7.63 -5.38 37.72
N PHE A 152 -7.38 -5.60 39.00
CA PHE A 152 -8.02 -6.68 39.76
C PHE A 152 -9.01 -6.13 40.78
N LEU A 153 -10.13 -6.82 40.94
CA LEU A 153 -11.13 -6.50 41.95
C LEU A 153 -11.42 -7.73 42.79
N PHE A 154 -11.07 -7.71 44.06
CA PHE A 154 -11.34 -8.79 45.00
C PHE A 154 -12.54 -8.41 45.86
N PRO A 155 -13.77 -8.87 45.52
CA PRO A 155 -14.93 -8.67 46.37
C PRO A 155 -14.73 -9.24 47.78
N VAL A 156 -15.42 -8.62 48.74
CA VAL A 156 -15.44 -9.06 50.13
C VAL A 156 -15.99 -10.48 50.22
N GLU A 157 -15.28 -11.36 50.92
CA GLU A 157 -15.70 -12.72 51.19
C GLU A 157 -17.01 -12.74 51.99
N VAL A 158 -18.10 -13.19 51.37
CA VAL A 158 -19.37 -13.40 52.07
C VAL A 158 -19.37 -14.81 52.64
N SER A 159 -19.22 -14.92 53.96
CA SER A 159 -19.37 -16.19 54.67
C SER A 159 -20.85 -16.49 54.86
N ALA A 160 -21.39 -17.46 54.13
CA ALA A 160 -22.75 -17.95 54.34
C ALA A 160 -22.71 -19.17 55.27
N THR A 161 -23.33 -19.05 56.45
CA THR A 161 -23.47 -20.17 57.39
C THR A 161 -24.85 -20.78 57.19
N ARG A 162 -24.93 -22.01 56.66
CA ARG A 162 -26.19 -22.77 56.65
C ARG A 162 -26.34 -23.43 58.02
N ALA A 163 -27.47 -23.23 58.69
CA ALA A 163 -27.69 -23.76 60.04
C ALA A 163 -27.37 -25.27 60.11
N GLY A 164 -26.28 -25.62 60.83
CA GLY A 164 -25.82 -26.99 61.02
C GLY A 164 -24.87 -27.57 59.96
N ALA A 165 -24.36 -26.79 58.99
CA ALA A 165 -23.43 -27.28 57.96
C ALA A 165 -22.28 -26.29 57.66
N THR A 166 -21.19 -26.85 57.12
CA THR A 166 -19.90 -26.23 56.75
C THR A 166 -20.02 -24.80 56.23
N THR A 167 -19.21 -23.88 56.77
CA THR A 167 -19.07 -22.50 56.25
C THR A 167 -18.47 -22.55 54.85
N TYR A 168 -19.19 -22.05 53.85
CA TYR A 168 -18.65 -21.86 52.50
C TYR A 168 -18.18 -20.42 52.37
N VAL A 169 -16.88 -20.24 52.12
CA VAL A 169 -16.31 -18.95 51.73
C VAL A 169 -16.33 -18.90 50.20
N THR A 170 -17.24 -18.12 49.63
CA THR A 170 -17.23 -17.84 48.19
C THR A 170 -16.29 -16.66 47.96
N ALA A 171 -15.06 -16.96 47.55
CA ALA A 171 -14.11 -15.94 47.15
C ALA A 171 -14.18 -15.77 45.62
N GLY A 172 -14.64 -14.59 45.18
CA GLY A 172 -14.67 -14.20 43.79
C GLY A 172 -13.54 -13.21 43.50
N ALA A 173 -13.13 -13.11 42.23
CA ALA A 173 -12.24 -12.06 41.76
C ALA A 173 -12.74 -11.55 40.41
N GLY A 174 -12.85 -10.24 40.28
CA GLY A 174 -13.13 -9.51 39.06
C GLY A 174 -11.84 -9.08 38.39
N LEU A 175 -11.88 -9.03 37.07
CA LEU A 175 -10.76 -8.65 36.22
C LEU A 175 -11.24 -7.61 35.22
N PHE A 176 -10.63 -6.43 35.26
CA PHE A 176 -10.79 -5.38 34.26
C PHE A 176 -9.61 -5.48 33.29
N GLN A 177 -9.89 -5.43 31.99
CA GLN A 177 -8.91 -5.67 30.95
C GLN A 177 -8.92 -4.51 29.96
N ASN A 178 -7.74 -4.06 29.56
CA ASN A 178 -7.62 -3.04 28.54
C ASN A 178 -7.40 -3.70 27.16
N GLY A 179 -8.38 -3.56 26.27
CA GLY A 179 -8.32 -4.12 24.91
C GLY A 179 -7.32 -3.43 23.96
N THR A 180 -6.69 -2.32 24.37
CA THR A 180 -5.73 -1.59 23.52
C THR A 180 -4.41 -2.34 23.31
N ALA A 181 -4.02 -3.20 24.24
CA ALA A 181 -2.85 -4.06 24.09
C ALA A 181 -3.24 -5.45 23.59
N ASN A 182 -2.62 -5.86 22.48
CA ASN A 182 -2.70 -7.23 21.99
C ASN A 182 -2.31 -8.19 23.12
N HIS A 183 -3.15 -9.20 23.36
CA HIS A 183 -2.96 -10.23 24.38
C HIS A 183 -3.10 -9.80 25.85
N ALA A 184 -3.53 -8.58 26.17
CA ALA A 184 -3.79 -8.19 27.57
C ALA A 184 -4.84 -9.11 28.23
N VAL A 185 -5.95 -9.33 27.54
CA VAL A 185 -7.06 -10.20 27.98
C VAL A 185 -6.58 -11.60 28.43
N PRO A 186 -5.95 -12.43 27.58
CA PRO A 186 -5.47 -13.75 28.01
C PRO A 186 -4.36 -13.68 29.06
N THR A 187 -3.51 -12.63 29.04
CA THR A 187 -2.42 -12.49 30.01
C THR A 187 -2.94 -12.26 31.42
N TYR A 188 -3.80 -11.25 31.64
CA TYR A 188 -4.32 -10.97 32.97
C TYR A 188 -5.26 -12.06 33.49
N ASN A 189 -5.96 -12.76 32.58
CA ASN A 189 -6.77 -13.92 32.94
C ASN A 189 -5.88 -15.07 33.45
N MET A 190 -4.74 -15.33 32.78
CA MET A 190 -3.75 -16.29 33.28
C MET A 190 -3.21 -15.90 34.66
N VAL A 191 -2.84 -14.62 34.87
CA VAL A 191 -2.34 -14.14 36.17
C VAL A 191 -3.36 -14.38 37.28
N LEU A 192 -4.64 -14.15 37.01
CA LEU A 192 -5.70 -14.39 37.98
C LEU A 192 -5.88 -15.89 38.30
N ASN A 193 -5.91 -16.75 37.29
CA ASN A 193 -6.06 -18.19 37.48
C ASN A 193 -4.85 -18.81 38.19
N ASP A 194 -3.64 -18.31 37.92
CA ASP A 194 -2.43 -18.73 38.62
C ASP A 194 -2.48 -18.38 40.11
N ALA A 195 -2.95 -17.16 40.44
CA ALA A 195 -3.17 -16.75 41.82
C ALA A 195 -4.26 -17.59 42.53
N LEU A 196 -5.37 -17.88 41.83
CA LEU A 196 -6.44 -18.76 42.33
C LEU A 196 -5.93 -20.17 42.62
N LEU A 197 -5.10 -20.75 41.75
CA LEU A 197 -4.52 -22.08 41.96
C LEU A 197 -3.68 -22.11 43.24
N ARG A 198 -2.83 -21.10 43.46
CA ARG A 198 -1.97 -21.02 44.64
C ARG A 198 -2.80 -20.84 45.92
N PHE A 199 -3.82 -19.98 45.87
CA PHE A 199 -4.77 -19.78 46.95
C PHE A 199 -5.48 -21.10 47.33
N ALA A 200 -6.02 -21.81 46.34
CA ALA A 200 -6.74 -23.07 46.56
C ALA A 200 -5.86 -24.19 47.15
N ARG A 201 -4.56 -24.18 46.87
CA ARG A 201 -3.61 -25.17 47.42
C ARG A 201 -3.10 -24.82 48.81
N GLY A 202 -3.47 -23.67 49.37
CA GLY A 202 -2.98 -23.20 50.67
C GLY A 202 -1.47 -22.94 50.71
N GLY A 203 -0.82 -22.83 49.55
CA GLY A 203 0.61 -22.57 49.42
C GLY A 203 0.89 -21.08 49.25
N GLY A 204 2.14 -20.67 49.47
CA GLY A 204 2.62 -19.32 49.11
C GLY A 204 2.98 -19.20 47.62
N ALA A 205 3.41 -18.00 47.21
CA ALA A 205 3.97 -17.75 45.89
C ALA A 205 5.08 -18.77 45.55
N GLY A 206 4.91 -19.52 44.46
CA GLY A 206 5.85 -20.56 44.02
C GLY A 206 5.48 -22.02 44.35
N SER A 207 4.36 -22.26 45.04
CA SER A 207 3.88 -23.63 45.35
C SER A 207 3.31 -24.39 44.14
N ALA A 208 2.72 -23.65 43.19
CA ALA A 208 2.24 -24.15 41.90
C ALA A 208 2.20 -22.98 40.91
N SER A 209 2.34 -23.28 39.62
CA SER A 209 2.24 -22.27 38.57
C SER A 209 1.53 -22.79 37.32
N ILE A 210 0.70 -21.94 36.71
CA ILE A 210 0.11 -22.09 35.40
C ILE A 210 0.83 -21.13 34.45
N SER A 211 1.36 -21.66 33.33
CA SER A 211 1.87 -20.85 32.24
C SER A 211 0.96 -20.96 31.03
N LEU A 212 0.64 -19.84 30.39
CA LEU A 212 -0.14 -19.81 29.15
C LEU A 212 0.73 -19.31 27.99
N ARG A 213 0.65 -20.02 26.87
CA ARG A 213 1.32 -19.64 25.63
C ARG A 213 0.36 -19.80 24.47
N THR A 214 0.41 -18.86 23.52
CA THR A 214 -0.25 -19.04 22.23
C THR A 214 0.76 -19.59 21.24
N HIS A 215 0.40 -20.71 20.61
CA HIS A 215 1.13 -21.28 19.50
C HIS A 215 0.16 -21.35 18.32
N PRO A 216 0.14 -20.32 17.45
CA PRO A 216 -0.76 -20.27 16.31
C PRO A 216 -0.61 -21.51 15.43
N LEU A 217 -1.74 -22.00 14.90
CA LEU A 217 -1.69 -23.06 13.90
C LEU A 217 -1.02 -22.55 12.62
N PRO A 218 -0.33 -23.44 11.87
CA PRO A 218 0.24 -23.06 10.59
C PRO A 218 -0.87 -22.59 9.64
N LEU A 219 -0.56 -21.58 8.83
CA LEU A 219 -1.47 -21.04 7.84
C LEU A 219 -1.87 -22.13 6.83
N THR A 220 -3.16 -22.20 6.54
CA THR A 220 -3.66 -23.03 5.44
C THR A 220 -3.20 -22.46 4.10
N ALA A 221 -3.18 -23.29 3.05
CA ALA A 221 -2.82 -22.84 1.71
C ALA A 221 -3.69 -21.68 1.21
N ALA A 222 -4.99 -21.67 1.56
CA ALA A 222 -5.91 -20.59 1.22
C ALA A 222 -5.54 -19.28 1.91
N GLN A 223 -5.27 -19.30 3.22
CA GLN A 223 -4.87 -18.09 3.97
C GLN A 223 -3.52 -17.56 3.48
N GLN A 224 -2.56 -18.44 3.17
CA GLN A 224 -1.28 -18.03 2.59
C GLN A 224 -1.47 -17.36 1.22
N ALA A 225 -2.40 -17.87 0.40
CA ALA A 225 -2.72 -17.28 -0.89
C ALA A 225 -3.37 -15.88 -0.72
N GLU A 226 -4.27 -15.70 0.24
CA GLU A 226 -4.89 -14.39 0.54
C GLU A 226 -3.85 -13.37 1.01
N ILE A 227 -2.98 -13.74 1.95
CA ILE A 227 -1.87 -12.88 2.40
C ILE A 227 -0.97 -12.55 1.20
N SER A 228 -0.62 -13.55 0.39
CA SER A 228 0.20 -13.34 -0.81
C SER A 228 -0.46 -12.39 -1.81
N GLN A 229 -1.79 -12.40 -1.96
CA GLN A 229 -2.52 -11.48 -2.83
C GLN A 229 -2.42 -10.04 -2.31
N VAL A 230 -2.71 -9.81 -1.03
CA VAL A 230 -2.61 -8.47 -0.40
C VAL A 230 -1.19 -7.91 -0.55
N LEU A 231 -0.18 -8.73 -0.28
CA LEU A 231 1.21 -8.33 -0.47
C LEU A 231 1.52 -8.04 -1.94
N SER A 232 1.01 -8.84 -2.87
CA SER A 232 1.27 -8.62 -4.29
C SER A 232 0.60 -7.35 -4.82
N MET A 233 -0.49 -6.88 -4.19
CA MET A 233 -1.06 -5.56 -4.48
C MET A 233 -0.08 -4.43 -4.12
N PHE A 234 0.55 -4.49 -2.94
CA PHE A 234 1.61 -3.52 -2.60
C PHE A 234 2.81 -3.64 -3.54
N ALA A 235 3.17 -4.86 -3.93
CA ALA A 235 4.26 -5.09 -4.87
C ALA A 235 3.99 -4.45 -6.24
N MET A 236 2.76 -4.58 -6.78
CA MET A 236 2.43 -3.90 -8.04
C MET A 236 2.48 -2.38 -7.91
N MET A 237 2.07 -1.81 -6.77
CA MET A 237 2.16 -0.36 -6.55
C MET A 237 3.62 0.09 -6.61
N ILE A 238 4.51 -0.63 -5.91
CA ILE A 238 5.95 -0.36 -5.92
C ILE A 238 6.52 -0.48 -7.33
N ILE A 239 6.14 -1.50 -8.10
CA ILE A 239 6.57 -1.68 -9.50
C ILE A 239 6.13 -0.50 -10.37
N THR A 240 4.84 -0.15 -10.34
CA THR A 240 4.30 0.94 -11.17
C THR A 240 4.91 2.30 -10.81
N LEU A 241 5.17 2.56 -9.53
CA LEU A 241 5.86 3.77 -9.07
C LEU A 241 7.33 3.80 -9.50
N ALA A 242 8.04 2.69 -9.37
CA ALA A 242 9.43 2.58 -9.83
C ALA A 242 9.55 2.79 -11.34
N PHE A 243 8.58 2.29 -12.12
CA PHE A 243 8.58 2.39 -13.57
C PHE A 243 8.21 3.79 -14.09
N ALA A 244 7.80 4.71 -13.21
CA ALA A 244 7.49 6.11 -13.56
C ALA A 244 8.70 6.92 -14.01
N PHE A 245 9.89 6.60 -13.51
CA PHE A 245 11.11 7.32 -13.87
C PHE A 245 11.58 7.02 -15.31
N ILE A 246 11.12 5.90 -15.89
CA ILE A 246 11.51 5.45 -17.22
C ILE A 246 11.00 6.39 -18.32
N PRO A 247 9.70 6.63 -18.50
CA PRO A 247 9.23 7.56 -19.53
C PRO A 247 9.69 9.00 -19.30
N ALA A 248 9.87 9.39 -18.03
CA ALA A 248 10.45 10.68 -17.68
C ALA A 248 11.87 10.84 -18.27
N SER A 249 12.66 9.78 -18.32
CA SER A 249 13.99 9.81 -18.96
C SER A 249 13.93 9.98 -20.49
N PHE A 250 12.97 9.32 -21.15
CA PHE A 250 12.82 9.37 -22.60
C PHE A 250 12.38 10.76 -23.07
N VAL A 251 11.41 11.37 -22.39
CA VAL A 251 10.90 12.69 -22.75
C VAL A 251 11.96 13.79 -22.57
N ILE A 252 12.78 13.72 -21.51
CA ILE A 252 13.84 14.70 -21.25
C ILE A 252 14.78 14.83 -22.43
N PHE A 253 15.25 13.70 -22.98
CA PHE A 253 16.20 13.71 -24.08
C PHE A 253 15.62 14.42 -25.31
N ILE A 254 14.40 14.05 -25.70
CA ILE A 254 13.74 14.60 -26.89
C ILE A 254 13.48 16.10 -26.74
N VAL A 255 12.95 16.53 -25.58
CA VAL A 255 12.68 17.95 -25.33
C VAL A 255 13.97 18.74 -25.25
N LYS A 256 15.02 18.21 -24.60
CA LYS A 256 16.33 18.86 -24.49
C LYS A 256 16.97 19.09 -25.87
N GLU A 257 16.85 18.14 -26.80
CA GLU A 257 17.37 18.32 -28.16
C GLU A 257 16.67 19.44 -28.94
N ARG A 258 15.38 19.67 -28.67
CA ARG A 258 14.64 20.81 -29.22
C ARG A 258 15.00 22.11 -28.51
N GLU A 259 15.08 22.10 -27.17
CA GLU A 259 15.41 23.27 -26.36
C GLU A 259 16.77 23.87 -26.71
N VAL A 260 17.77 23.03 -26.99
CA VAL A 260 19.11 23.49 -27.43
C VAL A 260 19.26 23.62 -28.94
N ASN A 261 18.15 23.55 -29.69
CA ASN A 261 18.10 23.62 -31.16
C ASN A 261 18.95 22.57 -31.92
N SER A 262 19.46 21.54 -31.25
CA SER A 262 20.26 20.48 -31.89
C SER A 262 19.43 19.69 -32.89
N LYS A 263 18.16 19.40 -32.60
CA LYS A 263 17.25 18.73 -33.53
C LYS A 263 17.02 19.58 -34.79
N HIS A 264 16.82 20.89 -34.62
CA HIS A 264 16.62 21.82 -35.73
C HIS A 264 17.85 21.83 -36.67
N GLN A 265 19.06 21.93 -36.12
CA GLN A 265 20.31 21.87 -36.89
C GLN A 265 20.45 20.57 -37.70
N GLN A 266 20.06 19.42 -37.13
CA GLN A 266 20.09 18.13 -37.83
C GLN A 266 19.13 18.12 -39.03
N LEU A 267 17.90 18.60 -38.84
CA LEU A 267 16.89 18.62 -39.90
C LEU A 267 17.27 19.59 -41.03
N VAL A 268 17.79 20.78 -40.70
CA VAL A 268 18.30 21.74 -41.70
C VAL A 268 19.49 21.16 -42.48
N SER A 269 20.29 20.30 -41.86
CA SER A 269 21.40 19.60 -42.53
C SER A 269 20.94 18.44 -43.43
N GLY A 270 19.63 18.24 -43.63
CA GLY A 270 19.08 17.22 -44.53
C GLY A 270 18.94 15.83 -43.91
N VAL A 271 18.99 15.70 -42.57
CA VAL A 271 18.72 14.43 -41.89
C VAL A 271 17.26 14.02 -42.09
N SER A 272 17.04 12.73 -42.32
CA SER A 272 15.69 12.17 -42.49
C SER A 272 14.91 12.18 -41.16
N ILE A 273 13.69 12.72 -41.18
CA ILE A 273 12.76 12.74 -40.04
C ILE A 273 12.48 11.32 -39.52
N TYR A 274 12.23 10.37 -40.44
CA TYR A 274 12.02 8.97 -40.08
C TYR A 274 13.24 8.38 -39.39
N ALA A 275 14.44 8.63 -39.92
CA ALA A 275 15.68 8.15 -39.31
C ALA A 275 15.87 8.70 -37.89
N TYR A 276 15.49 9.96 -37.64
CA TYR A 276 15.53 10.56 -36.30
C TYR A 276 14.60 9.83 -35.32
N TRP A 277 13.31 9.70 -35.64
CA TRP A 277 12.35 9.09 -34.72
C TRP A 277 12.61 7.60 -34.49
N PHE A 278 12.87 6.83 -35.55
CA PHE A 278 13.11 5.40 -35.41
C PHE A 278 14.43 5.09 -34.68
N SER A 279 15.49 5.87 -34.90
CA SER A 279 16.77 5.64 -34.18
C SER A 279 16.63 5.93 -32.68
N ASN A 280 15.90 7.00 -32.35
CA ASN A 280 15.55 7.35 -30.98
C ASN A 280 14.68 6.26 -30.33
N TYR A 281 13.62 5.84 -31.01
CA TYR A 281 12.70 4.81 -30.53
C TYR A 281 13.41 3.48 -30.27
N LEU A 282 14.22 3.02 -31.23
CA LEU A 282 14.95 1.77 -31.09
C LEU A 282 15.96 1.85 -29.94
N PHE A 283 16.63 2.99 -29.77
CA PHE A 283 17.56 3.18 -28.67
C PHE A 283 16.85 3.09 -27.32
N ASP A 284 15.69 3.74 -27.15
CA ASP A 284 14.92 3.70 -25.91
C ASP A 284 14.36 2.30 -25.62
N ALA A 285 13.80 1.64 -26.64
CA ALA A 285 13.31 0.27 -26.53
C ALA A 285 14.43 -0.70 -26.10
N LEU A 286 15.62 -0.59 -26.70
CA LEU A 286 16.78 -1.42 -26.32
C LEU A 286 17.33 -1.06 -24.94
N SER A 287 17.38 0.23 -24.60
CA SER A 287 17.85 0.69 -23.29
C SER A 287 16.92 0.25 -22.17
N TYR A 288 15.62 0.11 -22.45
CA TYR A 288 14.60 -0.40 -21.52
C TYR A 288 14.75 -1.90 -21.22
N VAL A 289 15.29 -2.70 -22.15
CA VAL A 289 15.42 -4.16 -21.94
C VAL A 289 16.20 -4.47 -20.66
N LEU A 290 17.22 -3.66 -20.33
CA LEU A 290 18.03 -3.83 -19.13
C LEU A 290 17.24 -3.60 -17.83
N PRO A 291 16.64 -2.42 -17.56
CA PRO A 291 15.84 -2.23 -16.35
C PRO A 291 14.60 -3.15 -16.31
N GLY A 292 13.96 -3.44 -17.45
CA GLY A 292 12.83 -4.36 -17.52
C GLY A 292 13.20 -5.79 -17.11
N SER A 293 14.33 -6.31 -17.63
CA SER A 293 14.82 -7.65 -17.27
C SER A 293 15.32 -7.73 -15.84
N LEU A 294 16.03 -6.71 -15.34
CA LEU A 294 16.44 -6.66 -13.94
C LEU A 294 15.24 -6.58 -12.99
N SER A 295 14.20 -5.84 -13.36
CA SER A 295 12.97 -5.77 -12.57
C SER A 295 12.23 -7.11 -12.53
N LEU A 296 12.15 -7.80 -13.67
CA LEU A 296 11.59 -9.16 -13.74
C LEU A 296 12.40 -10.15 -12.89
N LEU A 297 13.74 -10.05 -12.93
CA LEU A 297 14.63 -10.85 -12.10
C LEU A 297 14.39 -10.57 -10.61
N ILE A 298 14.24 -9.31 -10.20
CA ILE A 298 13.93 -8.96 -8.81
C ILE A 298 12.59 -9.55 -8.39
N VAL A 299 11.55 -9.42 -9.22
CA VAL A 299 10.24 -10.04 -8.95
C VAL A 299 10.39 -11.55 -8.72
N TYR A 300 11.14 -12.23 -9.59
CA TYR A 300 11.44 -13.65 -9.48
C TYR A 300 12.20 -14.01 -8.18
N LEU A 301 13.30 -13.31 -7.89
CA LEU A 301 14.11 -13.54 -6.69
C LEU A 301 13.37 -13.20 -5.39
N MET A 302 12.43 -12.26 -5.45
CA MET A 302 11.56 -11.90 -4.33
C MET A 302 10.34 -12.82 -4.20
N ASP A 303 10.20 -13.87 -5.00
CA ASP A 303 9.14 -14.89 -4.88
C ASP A 303 7.73 -14.28 -4.80
N ILE A 304 7.43 -13.30 -5.67
CA ILE A 304 6.09 -12.70 -5.75
C ILE A 304 5.18 -13.62 -6.55
N LYS A 305 4.57 -14.59 -5.85
CA LYS A 305 3.87 -15.73 -6.44
C LYS A 305 2.86 -15.40 -7.55
N PRO A 306 1.97 -14.40 -7.41
CA PRO A 306 1.00 -14.08 -8.47
C PRO A 306 1.62 -13.62 -9.79
N PHE A 307 2.90 -13.23 -9.79
CA PHE A 307 3.64 -12.81 -10.99
C PHE A 307 4.57 -13.89 -11.56
N ILE A 308 4.67 -15.06 -10.90
CA ILE A 308 5.65 -16.10 -11.27
C ILE A 308 4.97 -17.44 -11.53
N GLU A 309 4.09 -17.86 -10.62
CA GLU A 309 3.48 -19.20 -10.64
C GLU A 309 2.40 -19.35 -11.73
N ASP A 310 2.03 -20.59 -12.06
CA ASP A 310 1.00 -20.96 -13.05
C ASP A 310 1.16 -20.31 -14.44
N GLY A 311 2.40 -20.06 -14.87
CA GLY A 311 2.69 -19.41 -16.15
C GLY A 311 2.57 -17.89 -16.13
N ALA A 312 2.36 -17.28 -14.96
CA ALA A 312 2.27 -15.83 -14.81
C ALA A 312 3.60 -15.12 -15.13
N LEU A 313 4.76 -15.78 -14.95
CA LEU A 313 6.06 -15.19 -15.29
C LEU A 313 6.13 -14.71 -16.74
N GLY A 314 5.58 -15.51 -17.67
CA GLY A 314 5.52 -15.14 -19.08
C GLY A 314 4.61 -13.93 -19.34
N ALA A 315 3.46 -13.88 -18.66
CA ALA A 315 2.54 -12.76 -18.75
C ALA A 315 3.14 -11.48 -18.17
N THR A 316 3.76 -11.55 -16.99
CA THR A 316 4.47 -10.42 -16.37
C THR A 316 5.61 -9.92 -17.25
N ALA A 317 6.39 -10.82 -17.85
CA ALA A 317 7.43 -10.45 -18.81
C ALA A 317 6.83 -9.73 -20.03
N ALA A 318 5.76 -10.27 -20.62
CA ALA A 318 5.09 -9.65 -21.77
C ALA A 318 4.57 -8.25 -21.43
N VAL A 319 3.98 -8.07 -20.24
CA VAL A 319 3.47 -6.77 -19.77
C VAL A 319 4.61 -5.77 -19.57
N PHE A 320 5.72 -6.19 -18.96
CA PHE A 320 6.89 -5.32 -18.76
C PHE A 320 7.46 -4.86 -20.10
N PHE A 321 7.74 -5.80 -21.02
CA PHE A 321 8.33 -5.43 -22.32
C PHE A 321 7.35 -4.71 -23.24
N GLY A 322 6.04 -5.03 -23.16
CA GLY A 322 4.97 -4.30 -23.84
C GLY A 322 4.89 -2.85 -23.37
N TYR A 323 4.95 -2.62 -22.06
CA TYR A 323 5.00 -1.28 -21.47
C TYR A 323 6.22 -0.49 -21.95
N GLY A 324 7.40 -1.11 -22.00
CA GLY A 324 8.62 -0.44 -22.45
C GLY A 324 8.52 0.18 -23.84
N VAL A 325 7.93 -0.56 -24.79
CA VAL A 325 7.80 -0.11 -26.18
C VAL A 325 6.65 0.89 -26.38
N SER A 326 5.55 0.78 -25.63
CA SER A 326 4.41 1.68 -25.71
C SER A 326 4.62 2.99 -24.94
N VAL A 327 5.32 2.94 -23.80
CA VAL A 327 5.62 4.13 -23.01
C VAL A 327 6.67 5.02 -23.69
N ALA A 328 7.59 4.42 -24.46
CA ALA A 328 8.56 5.16 -25.26
C ALA A 328 7.86 6.00 -26.35
N SER A 329 6.91 5.42 -27.08
CA SER A 329 6.16 6.15 -28.11
C SER A 329 5.22 7.21 -27.53
N MET A 330 4.54 6.92 -26.40
CA MET A 330 3.75 7.92 -25.69
C MET A 330 4.61 9.12 -25.25
N SER A 331 5.82 8.86 -24.72
CA SER A 331 6.73 9.91 -24.27
C SER A 331 7.08 10.89 -25.40
N TYR A 332 7.13 10.41 -26.65
CA TYR A 332 7.40 11.25 -27.82
C TYR A 332 6.22 12.15 -28.18
N LEU A 333 4.98 11.65 -28.06
CA LEU A 333 3.80 12.50 -28.23
C LEU A 333 3.73 13.59 -27.16
N ILE A 334 3.89 13.19 -25.90
CA ILE A 334 3.87 14.13 -24.77
C ILE A 334 4.97 15.17 -24.91
N SER A 335 6.12 14.81 -25.51
CA SER A 335 7.22 15.76 -25.73
C SER A 335 6.76 17.02 -26.45
N TYR A 336 5.79 16.95 -27.37
CA TYR A 336 5.29 18.12 -28.08
C TYR A 336 4.53 19.12 -27.22
N LEU A 337 4.14 18.77 -26.00
CA LEU A 337 3.42 19.68 -25.10
C LEU A 337 4.34 20.59 -24.29
N PHE A 338 5.68 20.43 -24.43
CA PHE A 338 6.64 21.09 -23.54
C PHE A 338 7.83 21.72 -24.27
N ALA A 339 8.12 22.98 -23.95
CA ALA A 339 9.33 23.66 -24.42
C ALA A 339 10.58 23.32 -23.58
N LYS A 340 10.42 23.19 -22.26
CA LYS A 340 11.53 22.96 -21.30
C LYS A 340 11.60 21.51 -20.85
N HIS A 341 12.77 20.90 -20.90
CA HIS A 341 12.98 19.47 -20.55
C HIS A 341 12.60 19.13 -19.10
N SER A 342 12.89 20.04 -18.14
CA SER A 342 12.55 19.84 -16.72
C SER A 342 11.04 19.86 -16.45
N SER A 343 10.29 20.69 -17.17
CA SER A 343 8.82 20.74 -17.07
C SER A 343 8.20 19.45 -17.63
N ALA A 344 8.70 18.97 -18.77
CA ALA A 344 8.26 17.71 -19.37
C ALA A 344 8.50 16.51 -18.44
N GLN A 345 9.68 16.46 -17.81
CA GLN A 345 10.02 15.43 -16.82
C GLN A 345 9.00 15.37 -15.67
N ASN A 346 8.74 16.51 -15.03
CA ASN A 346 7.85 16.57 -13.89
C ASN A 346 6.40 16.21 -14.27
N ALA A 347 5.94 16.68 -15.43
CA ALA A 347 4.60 16.38 -15.92
C ALA A 347 4.43 14.87 -16.22
N VAL A 348 5.41 14.23 -16.84
CA VAL A 348 5.37 12.77 -17.10
C VAL A 348 5.40 11.96 -15.80
N LEU A 349 6.17 12.39 -14.80
CA LEU A 349 6.15 11.76 -13.48
C LEU A 349 4.76 11.87 -12.83
N ILE A 350 4.16 13.05 -12.83
CA ILE A 350 2.81 13.27 -12.30
C ILE A 350 1.78 12.43 -13.06
N LEU A 351 1.88 12.38 -14.39
CA LEU A 351 0.99 11.57 -15.22
C LEU A 351 1.06 10.09 -14.82
N GLN A 352 2.26 9.56 -14.56
CA GLN A 352 2.38 8.17 -14.12
C GLN A 352 1.81 7.92 -12.72
N LEU A 353 1.92 8.89 -11.81
CA LEU A 353 1.25 8.80 -10.51
C LEU A 353 -0.29 8.79 -10.68
N LEU A 354 -0.81 9.63 -11.57
CA LEU A 354 -2.24 9.66 -11.89
C LEU A 354 -2.71 8.35 -12.53
N ASN A 355 -1.88 7.70 -13.37
CA ASN A 355 -2.19 6.39 -13.93
C ASN A 355 -2.41 5.33 -12.84
N LEU A 356 -1.55 5.31 -11.81
CA LEU A 356 -1.72 4.40 -10.67
C LEU A 356 -3.02 4.68 -9.91
N VAL A 357 -3.36 5.96 -9.70
CA VAL A 357 -4.64 6.34 -9.08
C VAL A 357 -5.81 5.86 -9.94
N CYS A 358 -5.75 6.02 -11.26
CA CYS A 358 -6.79 5.58 -12.18
C CYS A 358 -7.00 4.05 -12.15
N VAL A 359 -5.94 3.26 -11.96
CA VAL A 359 -6.05 1.80 -11.78
C VAL A 359 -6.92 1.47 -10.56
N PHE A 360 -6.66 2.09 -9.41
CA PHE A 360 -7.47 1.85 -8.21
C PHE A 360 -8.88 2.41 -8.31
N VAL A 361 -9.05 3.60 -8.91
CA VAL A 361 -10.38 4.17 -9.17
C VAL A 361 -11.18 3.23 -10.05
N SER A 362 -10.59 2.71 -11.13
CA SER A 362 -11.27 1.76 -12.02
C SER A 362 -11.63 0.46 -11.32
N PHE A 363 -10.73 -0.08 -10.49
CA PHE A 363 -11.02 -1.26 -9.67
C PHE A 363 -12.20 -1.02 -8.73
N VAL A 364 -12.17 0.06 -7.96
CA VAL A 364 -13.21 0.40 -6.97
C VAL A 364 -14.55 0.68 -7.65
N MET A 365 -14.56 1.42 -8.77
CA MET A 365 -15.79 1.69 -9.52
C MET A 365 -16.46 0.42 -10.06
N ASN A 366 -15.69 -0.66 -10.27
CA ASN A 366 -16.25 -1.95 -10.68
C ASN A 366 -16.97 -2.70 -9.54
N GLN A 367 -16.81 -2.28 -8.29
CA GLN A 367 -17.31 -3.00 -7.11
C GLN A 367 -18.45 -2.28 -6.35
N ILE A 368 -18.73 -1.01 -6.64
CA ILE A 368 -19.64 -0.18 -5.80
C ILE A 368 -21.10 -0.26 -6.23
N SER A 369 -21.44 0.16 -7.45
CA SER A 369 -22.84 0.28 -7.90
C SER A 369 -22.98 0.13 -9.41
N THR A 370 -24.20 -0.10 -9.91
CA THR A 370 -24.42 -0.26 -11.35
C THR A 370 -24.01 0.96 -12.16
N GLY A 371 -24.34 2.15 -11.66
CA GLY A 371 -24.02 3.42 -12.32
C GLY A 371 -22.51 3.64 -12.43
N THR A 372 -21.76 3.32 -11.36
CA THR A 372 -20.29 3.46 -11.35
C THR A 372 -19.62 2.42 -12.23
N CYS A 373 -20.09 1.17 -12.22
CA CYS A 373 -19.59 0.09 -13.09
C CYS A 373 -19.78 0.41 -14.59
N ASN A 374 -20.96 0.89 -15.00
CA ASN A 374 -21.20 1.26 -16.39
C ASN A 374 -20.40 2.49 -16.83
N THR A 375 -20.22 3.47 -15.93
CA THR A 375 -19.38 4.64 -16.18
C THR A 375 -17.92 4.21 -16.37
N ASN A 376 -17.44 3.27 -15.54
CA ASN A 376 -16.07 2.74 -15.63
C ASN A 376 -15.75 2.08 -16.97
N LYS A 377 -16.73 1.45 -17.66
CA LYS A 377 -16.51 0.88 -19.00
C LYS A 377 -15.97 1.92 -19.99
N TRP A 378 -16.53 3.13 -19.97
CA TRP A 378 -16.08 4.23 -20.83
C TRP A 378 -14.79 4.87 -20.33
N LEU A 379 -14.63 5.07 -19.01
CA LEU A 379 -13.38 5.61 -18.47
C LEU A 379 -12.20 4.68 -18.71
N ARG A 380 -12.39 3.36 -18.64
CA ARG A 380 -11.31 2.41 -18.92
C ARG A 380 -10.79 2.55 -20.35
N VAL A 381 -11.63 2.89 -21.34
CA VAL A 381 -11.16 3.19 -22.71
C VAL A 381 -10.24 4.41 -22.72
N ILE A 382 -10.59 5.46 -21.97
CA ILE A 382 -9.76 6.68 -21.85
C ILE A 382 -8.46 6.36 -21.10
N TYR A 383 -8.54 5.63 -20.00
CA TYR A 383 -7.37 5.23 -19.22
C TYR A 383 -6.44 4.30 -20.00
N SER A 384 -6.99 3.48 -20.90
CA SER A 384 -6.22 2.59 -21.79
C SER A 384 -5.44 3.33 -22.87
N LEU A 385 -5.56 4.65 -22.98
CA LEU A 385 -4.64 5.49 -23.78
C LEU A 385 -3.31 5.75 -23.05
N PHE A 386 -3.19 5.33 -21.80
CA PHE A 386 -1.98 5.49 -21.02
C PHE A 386 -1.37 4.12 -20.75
N PRO A 387 -0.21 3.79 -21.36
CA PRO A 387 0.56 2.57 -21.07
C PRO A 387 0.78 2.32 -19.59
N GLY A 388 0.94 3.40 -18.81
CA GLY A 388 1.13 3.32 -17.37
C GLY A 388 -0.09 2.78 -16.62
N PHE A 389 -1.29 3.08 -17.08
CA PHE A 389 -2.52 2.50 -16.55
C PHE A 389 -2.60 1.03 -16.91
N LEU A 390 -2.35 0.67 -18.19
CA LEU A 390 -2.37 -0.72 -18.65
C LEU A 390 -1.37 -1.60 -17.89
N LEU A 391 -0.17 -1.09 -17.59
CA LEU A 391 0.82 -1.78 -16.75
C LEU A 391 0.24 -2.10 -15.37
N GLY A 392 -0.34 -1.10 -14.69
CA GLY A 392 -0.90 -1.29 -13.35
C GLY A 392 -2.14 -2.17 -13.35
N ASP A 393 -3.04 -2.03 -14.33
CA ASP A 393 -4.26 -2.83 -14.51
C ASP A 393 -3.91 -4.31 -14.74
N SER A 394 -2.95 -4.60 -15.63
CA SER A 394 -2.47 -5.97 -15.86
C SER A 394 -1.85 -6.61 -14.62
N LEU A 395 -1.02 -5.87 -13.87
CA LEU A 395 -0.43 -6.41 -12.63
C LEU A 395 -1.47 -6.60 -11.52
N LEU A 396 -2.47 -5.71 -11.44
CA LEU A 396 -3.58 -5.86 -10.51
C LEU A 396 -4.41 -7.10 -10.83
N LYS A 397 -4.76 -7.33 -12.10
CA LYS A 397 -5.51 -8.52 -12.53
C LYS A 397 -4.72 -9.81 -12.35
N LEU A 398 -3.41 -9.81 -12.59
CA LEU A 398 -2.54 -10.96 -12.28
C LEU A 398 -2.55 -11.26 -10.77
N THR A 399 -2.49 -10.22 -9.94
CA THR A 399 -2.58 -10.34 -8.48
C THR A 399 -3.90 -10.96 -8.04
N LEU A 400 -5.01 -10.46 -8.62
CA LEU A 400 -6.37 -10.86 -8.26
C LEU A 400 -6.88 -12.07 -9.04
N ARG A 401 -6.05 -12.72 -9.87
CA ARG A 401 -6.43 -13.81 -10.78
C ARG A 401 -7.26 -14.92 -10.11
N PRO A 402 -6.95 -15.40 -8.89
CA PRO A 402 -7.77 -16.41 -8.21
C PRO A 402 -9.15 -15.90 -7.79
N ALA A 403 -9.28 -14.59 -7.54
CA ALA A 403 -10.51 -13.93 -7.14
C ALA A 403 -11.28 -13.31 -8.32
N LEU A 404 -10.71 -13.26 -9.52
CA LEU A 404 -11.34 -12.67 -10.71
C LEU A 404 -12.73 -13.20 -11.02
N PRO A 405 -13.06 -14.50 -10.86
CA PRO A 405 -14.44 -14.94 -10.98
C PRO A 405 -15.36 -14.08 -10.11
N LEU A 406 -15.07 -13.95 -8.81
CA LEU A 406 -15.91 -13.19 -7.90
C LEU A 406 -15.89 -11.68 -8.15
N LEU A 407 -14.79 -11.13 -8.68
CA LEU A 407 -14.59 -9.68 -8.84
C LEU A 407 -15.02 -9.13 -10.20
N GLN A 408 -15.04 -9.96 -11.25
CA GLN A 408 -15.51 -9.59 -12.60
C GLN A 408 -16.98 -9.97 -12.78
N VAL A 409 -17.82 -9.48 -11.88
CA VAL A 409 -19.26 -9.58 -12.04
C VAL A 409 -19.73 -8.62 -13.16
N PRO A 410 -20.61 -9.06 -14.07
CA PRO A 410 -21.23 -8.16 -15.03
C PRO A 410 -21.96 -7.03 -14.28
N CYS A 411 -21.94 -5.80 -14.80
CA CYS A 411 -22.66 -4.70 -14.14
C CYS A 411 -24.16 -5.02 -13.95
N GLU A 412 -24.77 -5.78 -14.85
CA GLU A 412 -26.16 -6.27 -14.71
C GLU A 412 -26.39 -7.13 -13.46
N TYR A 413 -25.36 -7.87 -13.02
CA TYR A 413 -25.42 -8.63 -11.77
C TYR A 413 -25.39 -7.71 -10.55
N ILE A 414 -24.60 -6.63 -10.59
CA ILE A 414 -24.57 -5.61 -9.54
C ILE A 414 -25.94 -4.93 -9.43
N ASP A 415 -26.58 -4.64 -10.58
CA ASP A 415 -27.96 -4.10 -10.63
C ASP A 415 -28.97 -5.05 -9.98
N ALA A 416 -28.81 -6.34 -10.33
CA ALA A 416 -29.40 -7.51 -9.70
C ALA A 416 -29.50 -7.37 -8.18
N LEU A 417 -28.32 -7.31 -7.58
CA LEU A 417 -28.13 -7.27 -6.12
C LEU A 417 -28.67 -5.99 -5.50
N GLU A 418 -28.49 -4.84 -6.15
CA GLU A 418 -28.93 -3.53 -5.64
C GLU A 418 -30.47 -3.46 -5.52
N HIS A 419 -31.19 -4.11 -6.43
CA HIS A 419 -32.66 -4.13 -6.44
C HIS A 419 -33.29 -5.39 -5.82
N GLY A 420 -32.51 -6.21 -5.10
CA GLY A 420 -33.00 -7.43 -4.45
C GLY A 420 -33.43 -8.54 -5.41
N GLY A 421 -32.96 -8.48 -6.67
CA GLY A 421 -33.16 -9.51 -7.68
C GLY A 421 -32.16 -10.66 -7.56
N HIS A 422 -32.58 -11.86 -7.96
CA HIS A 422 -31.68 -13.00 -8.13
C HIS A 422 -31.45 -13.25 -9.61
N VAL A 423 -30.22 -12.99 -10.06
CA VAL A 423 -29.76 -13.30 -11.41
C VAL A 423 -28.66 -14.36 -11.26
N PRO A 424 -28.74 -15.53 -11.92
CA PRO A 424 -27.72 -16.56 -11.79
C PRO A 424 -26.38 -16.04 -12.33
N TRP A 425 -25.39 -15.89 -11.46
CA TRP A 425 -24.04 -15.56 -11.91
C TRP A 425 -23.27 -16.84 -12.20
N ASN A 426 -22.87 -17.01 -13.45
CA ASN A 426 -21.99 -18.08 -13.88
C ASN A 426 -20.71 -17.44 -14.47
N PRO A 427 -19.55 -17.52 -13.79
CA PRO A 427 -18.31 -17.01 -14.34
C PRO A 427 -18.03 -17.65 -15.69
N LYS A 428 -17.56 -16.86 -16.65
CA LYS A 428 -17.12 -17.36 -17.96
C LYS A 428 -16.02 -18.42 -17.81
N HIS A 429 -15.14 -18.24 -16.82
CA HIS A 429 -14.08 -19.18 -16.47
C HIS A 429 -13.99 -19.36 -14.95
N VAL A 430 -13.92 -20.62 -14.49
CA VAL A 430 -13.64 -20.97 -13.08
C VAL A 430 -12.16 -20.72 -12.75
N HIS A 431 -11.28 -20.90 -13.74
CA HIS A 431 -9.85 -20.66 -13.62
C HIS A 431 -9.37 -19.82 -14.81
N TYR A 432 -8.87 -18.63 -14.53
CA TYR A 432 -8.28 -17.74 -15.53
C TYR A 432 -6.80 -18.07 -15.74
N LYS A 433 -6.38 -18.20 -17.00
CA LYS A 433 -4.98 -18.30 -17.37
C LYS A 433 -4.36 -16.91 -17.44
N PRO A 434 -3.06 -16.76 -17.17
CA PRO A 434 -2.41 -15.46 -17.17
C PRO A 434 -2.55 -14.65 -18.47
N PHE A 435 -2.64 -15.32 -19.63
CA PHE A 435 -2.75 -14.68 -20.96
C PHE A 435 -4.18 -14.52 -21.47
N ASP A 436 -5.20 -14.86 -20.67
CA ASP A 436 -6.59 -14.62 -21.08
C ASP A 436 -6.84 -13.12 -21.26
N ASP A 437 -7.77 -12.79 -22.15
CA ASP A 437 -8.08 -11.40 -22.54
C ASP A 437 -8.54 -10.56 -21.34
N GLU A 438 -9.28 -11.19 -20.43
CA GLU A 438 -9.77 -10.61 -19.18
C GLU A 438 -8.68 -10.38 -18.12
N VAL A 439 -7.48 -10.97 -18.29
CA VAL A 439 -6.35 -10.84 -17.36
C VAL A 439 -5.30 -9.87 -17.89
N VAL A 440 -4.54 -10.24 -18.94
CA VAL A 440 -3.54 -9.35 -19.56
C VAL A 440 -3.69 -9.26 -21.08
N GLY A 441 -4.44 -10.16 -21.71
CA GLY A 441 -4.46 -10.28 -23.16
C GLY A 441 -4.93 -9.00 -23.86
N ASP A 442 -6.02 -8.39 -23.39
CA ASP A 442 -6.50 -7.13 -23.97
C ASP A 442 -5.55 -5.97 -23.71
N ASP A 443 -5.04 -5.84 -22.48
CA ASP A 443 -4.12 -4.77 -22.10
C ASP A 443 -2.82 -4.84 -22.94
N LEU A 444 -2.31 -6.05 -23.21
CA LEU A 444 -1.15 -6.27 -24.09
C LEU A 444 -1.45 -5.85 -25.54
N ARG A 445 -2.64 -6.17 -26.06
CA ARG A 445 -3.03 -5.74 -27.42
C ARG A 445 -3.09 -4.22 -27.50
N PHE A 446 -3.66 -3.55 -26.49
CA PHE A 446 -3.65 -2.09 -26.41
C PHE A 446 -2.22 -1.54 -26.41
N MET A 447 -1.33 -2.06 -25.56
CA MET A 447 0.08 -1.60 -25.54
C MET A 447 0.76 -1.74 -26.90
N LEU A 448 0.54 -2.84 -27.64
CA LEU A 448 1.11 -3.03 -28.97
C LEU A 448 0.54 -2.03 -29.99
N ILE A 449 -0.76 -1.74 -29.93
CA ILE A 449 -1.41 -0.75 -30.78
C ILE A 449 -0.86 0.65 -30.45
N GLU A 450 -0.75 1.01 -29.17
CA GLU A 450 -0.20 2.29 -28.70
C GLU A 450 1.25 2.49 -29.14
N ALA A 451 2.08 1.43 -29.07
CA ALA A 451 3.46 1.47 -29.52
C ALA A 451 3.56 1.94 -30.98
N ALA A 452 2.73 1.39 -31.86
CA ALA A 452 2.70 1.75 -33.27
C ALA A 452 1.99 3.10 -33.52
N ALA A 453 0.80 3.29 -32.94
CA ALA A 453 -0.05 4.46 -33.17
C ALA A 453 0.61 5.75 -32.69
N TYR A 454 1.20 5.75 -31.49
CA TYR A 454 1.85 6.94 -30.95
C TYR A 454 3.13 7.29 -31.68
N LEU A 455 3.91 6.28 -32.10
CA LEU A 455 5.11 6.52 -32.89
C LEU A 455 4.74 7.10 -34.27
N PHE A 456 3.71 6.55 -34.91
CA PHE A 456 3.19 7.08 -36.17
C PHE A 456 2.70 8.51 -36.01
N LEU A 457 1.92 8.80 -34.97
CA LEU A 457 1.39 10.13 -34.71
C LEU A 457 2.52 11.13 -34.40
N ALA A 458 3.56 10.75 -33.67
CA ALA A 458 4.72 11.61 -33.41
C ALA A 458 5.44 11.96 -34.73
N VAL A 459 5.69 10.96 -35.58
CA VAL A 459 6.29 11.19 -36.90
C VAL A 459 5.39 12.06 -37.79
N PHE A 460 4.07 11.83 -37.74
CA PHE A 460 3.10 12.59 -38.52
C PHE A 460 3.03 14.05 -38.08
N ILE A 461 3.01 14.33 -36.77
CA ILE A 461 3.09 15.68 -36.21
C ILE A 461 4.38 16.35 -36.69
N GLU A 462 5.53 15.67 -36.61
CA GLU A 462 6.80 16.23 -37.11
C GLU A 462 6.73 16.58 -38.59
N PHE A 463 6.13 15.70 -39.40
CA PHE A 463 5.95 15.96 -40.82
C PHE A 463 5.07 17.19 -41.06
N LEU A 464 3.97 17.36 -40.31
CA LEU A 464 3.12 18.55 -40.41
C LEU A 464 3.88 19.82 -40.02
N LEU A 465 4.74 19.77 -39.00
CA LEU A 465 5.57 20.89 -38.56
C LEU A 465 6.66 21.29 -39.58
N THR A 466 6.87 20.51 -40.64
CA THR A 466 7.72 20.97 -41.77
C THR A 466 7.04 22.05 -42.62
N PHE A 467 5.71 22.15 -42.58
CA PHE A 467 4.99 23.21 -43.28
C PHE A 467 5.03 24.51 -42.47
N PRO A 468 5.56 25.62 -43.02
CA PRO A 468 5.72 26.88 -42.29
C PRO A 468 4.41 27.41 -41.67
N ALA A 469 3.28 27.23 -42.38
CA ALA A 469 1.96 27.66 -41.92
C ALA A 469 1.52 26.96 -40.62
N ILE A 470 1.92 25.71 -40.43
CA ILE A 470 1.58 24.92 -39.23
C ILE A 470 2.64 25.16 -38.15
N ARG A 471 3.90 25.32 -38.53
CA ARG A 471 4.99 25.60 -37.58
C ARG A 471 4.79 26.92 -36.82
N ALA A 472 4.18 27.92 -37.45
CA ALA A 472 3.82 29.19 -36.82
C ALA A 472 2.80 29.06 -35.67
N TRP A 473 2.15 27.88 -35.52
CA TRP A 473 1.22 27.61 -34.42
C TRP A 473 1.90 27.01 -33.18
N GLU A 474 3.20 26.67 -33.21
CA GLU A 474 3.92 26.23 -32.02
C GLU A 474 4.08 27.41 -31.03
N PRO A 475 3.54 27.33 -29.79
CA PRO A 475 3.56 28.44 -28.84
C PRO A 475 4.96 28.88 -28.37
N TRP A 476 5.98 28.07 -28.65
CA TRP A 476 7.36 28.23 -28.17
C TRP A 476 8.37 28.46 -29.29
N VAL A 477 7.91 28.60 -30.54
CA VAL A 477 8.76 29.10 -31.63
C VAL A 477 8.80 30.62 -31.51
N THR A 478 9.81 31.16 -30.85
CA THR A 478 10.17 32.57 -31.00
C THR A 478 10.76 32.74 -32.39
N ASP A 479 10.23 33.65 -33.20
CA ASP A 479 10.84 33.99 -34.47
C ASP A 479 12.30 34.42 -34.24
N PRO A 480 13.25 33.99 -35.08
CA PRO A 480 14.65 34.42 -34.94
C PRO A 480 14.82 35.95 -35.02
N VAL A 481 13.83 36.66 -35.57
CA VAL A 481 13.75 38.13 -35.58
C VAL A 481 13.55 38.70 -34.18
N ASP A 482 12.74 38.05 -33.34
CA ASP A 482 12.47 38.50 -31.97
C ASP A 482 13.61 38.12 -31.01
N ALA A 483 14.30 37.00 -31.27
CA ALA A 483 15.49 36.61 -30.50
C ALA A 483 16.71 37.49 -30.81
N ALA A 484 16.85 37.99 -32.05
CA ALA A 484 17.89 38.95 -32.41
C ALA A 484 17.63 40.35 -31.81
N ALA A 485 16.36 40.72 -31.57
CA ALA A 485 16.01 41.98 -30.93
C ALA A 485 16.33 42.02 -29.42
N ALA A 486 16.55 40.86 -28.78
CA ALA A 486 16.78 40.76 -27.34
C ALA A 486 18.28 40.73 -26.93
N VAL A 487 19.23 40.87 -27.87
CA VAL A 487 20.66 40.60 -27.63
C VAL A 487 21.58 41.83 -27.78
N ASP A 488 21.08 43.06 -27.92
CA ASP A 488 21.97 44.23 -28.14
C ASP A 488 21.71 45.44 -27.21
N GLU A 489 21.54 45.23 -25.90
CA GLU A 489 21.66 46.36 -24.93
C GLU A 489 23.13 46.62 -24.54
N ASP A 490 24.00 45.61 -24.62
CA ASP A 490 25.41 45.68 -24.27
C ASP A 490 26.33 46.19 -25.40
N VAL A 491 25.84 46.25 -26.65
CA VAL A 491 26.55 46.88 -27.79
C VAL A 491 26.21 48.37 -27.94
N ALA A 492 25.07 48.83 -27.40
CA ALA A 492 24.67 50.24 -27.45
C ALA A 492 25.37 51.13 -26.40
N ALA A 493 26.03 50.55 -25.39
CA ALA A 493 26.73 51.30 -24.34
C ALA A 493 28.19 51.69 -24.69
N GLY A 494 28.66 51.35 -25.90
CA GLY A 494 30.03 51.56 -26.34
C GLY A 494 30.22 52.41 -27.61
N ALA A 495 29.18 53.12 -28.07
CA ALA A 495 29.23 54.00 -29.24
C ALA A 495 29.14 55.48 -28.87
#